data_AF-A0A532F2N4-F1
#
_entry.id   AF-A0A532F2N4-F1
#
_cell.length_a   1.000
_cell.length_b   1.000
_cell.length_c   1.000
_cell.angle_alpha   90.00
_cell.angle_beta   90.00
_cell.angle_gamma   90.00
#
_symmetry.space_group_name_H-M   'P 1'
#
loop_
_entity.id
_entity.type
_entity.pdbx_description
1 polymer ?
#
loop_
_entity_poly.entity_id
_entity_poly.type
_entity_poly.pdbx_seq_one_letter_code
_entity_poly.pdbx_strand_id
1 'polypeptide(L)'
;MLRRTFGISSRYYNTLLDLQEHCCRLCGAPDMSSKMSLAVDHDHKTGKVRKLLCGKSNRGLGYFNDDPDLLARAEVYLRVHGK
;
A
#
# COMPACT_ATOMS: atom_id res chain seq x y z
N MET A 1 8.43 -6.47 -14.10
CA MET A 1 7.41 -7.12 -13.24
C MET A 1 6.07 -6.38 -13.31
N LEU A 2 6.03 -5.05 -13.15
CA LEU A 2 4.79 -4.22 -13.16
C LEU A 2 3.74 -4.58 -14.22
N ARG A 3 4.13 -4.63 -15.51
CA ARG A 3 3.20 -4.96 -16.61
C ARG A 3 2.68 -6.39 -16.56
N ARG A 4 3.49 -7.34 -16.08
CA ARG A 4 3.12 -8.78 -16.00
C ARG A 4 2.25 -9.08 -14.79
N THR A 5 2.49 -8.39 -13.66
CA THR A 5 1.82 -8.67 -12.39
C THR A 5 0.60 -7.77 -12.16
N PHE A 6 0.67 -6.50 -12.55
CA PHE A 6 -0.36 -5.50 -12.26
C PHE A 6 -0.98 -4.87 -13.53
N GLY A 7 -0.54 -5.27 -14.72
CA GLY A 7 -1.06 -4.73 -15.98
C GLY A 7 -0.72 -3.26 -16.25
N ILE A 8 0.13 -2.62 -15.43
CA ILE A 8 0.46 -1.19 -15.56
C ILE A 8 1.79 -0.93 -16.26
N SER A 9 1.88 0.24 -16.89
CA SER A 9 3.14 0.77 -17.44
C SER A 9 3.98 1.43 -16.34
N SER A 10 5.30 1.50 -16.55
CA SER A 10 6.19 2.25 -15.66
C SER A 10 5.83 3.74 -15.61
N ARG A 11 5.30 4.30 -16.71
CA ARG A 11 4.81 5.68 -16.75
C ARG A 11 3.64 5.88 -15.78
N TYR A 12 2.66 4.97 -15.79
CA TYR A 12 1.54 5.04 -14.85
C TYR A 12 1.99 4.90 -13.39
N TYR A 13 2.93 4.00 -13.12
CA TYR A 13 3.55 3.88 -11.80
C TYR A 13 4.23 5.18 -11.36
N ASN A 14 5.03 5.80 -12.23
CA ASN A 14 5.69 7.08 -11.93
C ASN A 14 4.68 8.21 -11.71
N THR A 15 3.60 8.27 -12.51
CA THR A 15 2.51 9.22 -12.26
C THR A 15 1.89 9.04 -10.88
N LEU A 16 1.71 7.81 -10.41
CA LEU A 16 1.24 7.56 -9.04
C LEU A 16 2.26 7.95 -7.98
N LEU A 17 3.56 7.77 -8.23
CA LEU A 17 4.62 8.27 -7.35
C LEU A 17 4.56 9.78 -7.22
N ASP A 18 4.52 10.51 -8.33
CA ASP A 18 4.49 11.98 -8.36
C ASP A 18 3.24 12.51 -7.64
N LEU A 19 2.06 11.92 -7.91
CA LEU A 19 0.80 12.27 -7.25
C LEU A 19 0.78 11.96 -5.74
N GLN A 20 1.68 11.11 -5.27
CA GLN A 20 1.84 10.77 -3.86
C GLN A 20 3.06 11.45 -3.22
N GLU A 21 3.70 12.40 -3.92
CA GLU A 21 4.90 13.10 -3.44
C GLU A 21 5.99 12.11 -3.00
N HIS A 22 6.13 11.01 -3.75
CA HIS A 22 7.06 9.92 -3.46
C HIS A 22 6.88 9.30 -2.06
N CYS A 23 5.67 9.34 -1.50
CA CYS A 23 5.37 8.82 -0.17
C CYS A 23 4.34 7.68 -0.18
N CYS A 24 4.43 6.80 0.81
CA CYS A 24 3.43 5.77 1.07
C CYS A 24 2.07 6.42 1.33
N ARG A 25 1.03 6.01 0.58
CA ARG A 25 -0.31 6.61 0.76
C ARG A 25 -0.95 6.32 2.11
N LEU A 26 -0.55 5.24 2.80
CA LEU A 26 -1.11 4.87 4.10
C LEU A 26 -0.42 5.57 5.26
N CYS A 27 0.92 5.50 5.35
CA CYS A 27 1.67 5.97 6.51
C CYS A 27 2.50 7.23 6.26
N GLY A 28 2.51 7.76 5.03
CA GLY A 28 3.29 8.95 4.68
C GLY A 28 4.80 8.75 4.64
N ALA A 29 5.31 7.55 4.94
CA ALA A 29 6.74 7.29 4.89
C ALA A 29 7.27 7.52 3.46
N PRO A 30 8.38 8.25 3.28
CA PRO A 30 8.95 8.47 1.95
C PRO A 30 9.37 7.15 1.32
N ASP A 31 9.57 7.16 0.00
CA ASP A 31 10.31 6.13 -0.71
C ASP A 31 11.79 6.18 -0.28
N MET A 32 12.06 5.70 0.94
CA MET A 32 13.30 5.91 1.70
C MET A 32 14.46 5.04 1.22
N SER A 33 14.32 4.32 0.12
CA SER A 33 15.44 3.53 -0.38
C SER A 33 15.53 3.52 -1.88
N SER A 34 16.71 3.89 -2.37
CA SER A 34 17.22 3.61 -3.71
C SER A 34 17.17 2.12 -4.11
N LYS A 35 16.70 1.22 -3.23
CA LYS A 35 16.59 -0.23 -3.42
C LYS A 35 15.18 -0.82 -3.18
N MET A 36 14.23 -0.13 -2.55
CA MET A 36 12.85 -0.60 -2.38
C MET A 36 11.86 0.46 -2.80
N SER A 37 11.45 0.38 -4.06
CA SER A 37 10.30 1.11 -4.59
C SER A 37 9.03 0.78 -3.81
N LEU A 38 8.13 1.75 -3.68
CA LEU A 38 6.79 1.51 -3.12
C LEU A 38 6.08 0.35 -3.85
N ALA A 39 5.43 -0.51 -3.08
CA ALA A 39 4.63 -1.62 -3.59
C ALA A 39 3.34 -1.10 -4.22
N VAL A 40 2.91 -1.74 -5.31
CA VAL A 40 1.63 -1.47 -5.97
C VAL A 40 0.53 -2.19 -5.19
N ASP A 41 -0.26 -1.43 -4.44
CA ASP A 41 -1.50 -1.93 -3.84
C ASP A 41 -2.58 -2.05 -4.91
N HIS A 42 -3.26 -3.18 -4.94
CA HIS A 42 -4.28 -3.50 -5.92
C HIS A 42 -5.35 -4.38 -5.30
N ASP A 43 -6.55 -4.27 -5.83
CA ASP A 43 -7.66 -5.10 -5.41
C ASP A 43 -7.47 -6.54 -5.92
N HIS A 44 -7.43 -7.51 -5.00
CA HIS A 44 -7.19 -8.92 -5.34
C HIS A 44 -8.35 -9.59 -6.11
N LYS A 45 -9.55 -8.99 -6.14
CA LYS A 45 -10.70 -9.53 -6.89
C LYS A 45 -10.77 -8.97 -8.31
N THR A 46 -10.50 -7.67 -8.47
CA THR A 46 -10.66 -6.95 -9.74
C THR A 46 -9.34 -6.66 -10.45
N GLY A 47 -8.21 -6.80 -9.77
CA GLY A 47 -6.88 -6.41 -10.27
C GLY A 47 -6.69 -4.89 -10.37
N LYS A 48 -7.68 -4.08 -9.95
CA LYS A 48 -7.61 -2.63 -10.07
C LYS A 48 -6.55 -2.08 -9.13
N VAL A 49 -5.56 -1.38 -9.69
CA VAL A 49 -4.55 -0.66 -8.91
C VAL A 49 -5.21 0.44 -8.09
N ARG A 50 -4.89 0.46 -6.79
CA ARG A 50 -5.34 1.44 -5.82
C ARG A 50 -4.29 2.53 -5.70
N LYS A 51 -3.23 2.29 -4.93
CA LYS A 51 -2.20 3.28 -4.55
C LYS A 51 -0.83 2.63 -4.40
N LEU A 52 0.19 3.44 -4.14
CA LEU A 52 1.52 2.94 -3.81
C LEU A 52 1.73 2.96 -2.29
N LEU A 53 2.13 1.83 -1.73
CA LEU A 53 2.32 1.63 -0.29
C LEU A 53 3.74 1.16 0.00
N CYS A 54 4.28 1.52 1.17
CA CYS A 54 5.53 0.91 1.61
C CYS A 54 5.29 -0.58 1.93
N GLY A 55 6.34 -1.40 1.86
CA GLY A 55 6.21 -2.84 2.08
C GLY A 55 5.70 -3.22 3.48
N LYS A 56 5.82 -2.35 4.48
CA LYS A 56 5.24 -2.57 5.82
C LYS A 56 3.72 -2.38 5.80
N SER A 57 3.25 -1.25 5.27
CA SER A 57 1.83 -0.94 5.15
C SER A 57 1.10 -1.97 4.27
N ASN A 58 1.69 -2.31 3.12
CA ASN A 58 1.08 -3.27 2.19
C ASN A 58 0.88 -4.66 2.82
N ARG A 59 1.89 -5.17 3.52
CA ARG A 59 1.78 -6.44 4.26
C ARG A 59 0.83 -6.34 5.45
N GLY A 60 0.81 -5.19 6.13
CA GLY A 60 -0.12 -4.91 7.22
C GLY A 60 -1.57 -5.11 6.79
N LEU A 61 -1.98 -4.53 5.66
CA LEU A 61 -3.33 -4.74 5.10
C LEU A 61 -3.61 -6.21 4.81
N GLY A 62 -2.65 -6.91 4.21
CA GLY A 62 -2.76 -8.34 3.92
C GLY A 62 -2.93 -9.21 5.18
N TYR A 63 -2.29 -8.88 6.30
CA TYR A 63 -2.48 -9.61 7.58
C TYR A 63 -3.88 -9.44 8.17
N PHE A 64 -4.59 -8.39 7.77
CA PHE A 64 -6.00 -8.20 8.10
C PHE A 64 -6.93 -8.66 6.98
N ASN A 65 -6.44 -9.46 6.01
CA ASN A 65 -7.20 -10.00 4.88
C ASN A 65 -7.93 -8.94 4.04
N ASP A 66 -7.41 -7.72 3.98
CA ASP A 66 -8.10 -6.57 3.37
C ASP A 66 -9.53 -6.35 3.92
N ASP A 67 -9.81 -6.82 5.14
CA ASP A 67 -11.11 -6.73 5.80
C ASP A 67 -11.21 -5.44 6.65
N PRO A 68 -12.04 -4.46 6.24
CA PRO A 68 -12.18 -3.20 6.97
C PRO A 68 -12.77 -3.38 8.37
N ASP A 69 -13.63 -4.38 8.60
CA ASP A 69 -14.24 -4.64 9.91
C ASP A 69 -13.23 -5.24 10.88
N LEU A 70 -12.31 -6.07 10.38
CA LEU A 70 -11.20 -6.56 11.19
C LEU A 70 -10.19 -5.44 11.52
N LEU A 71 -9.90 -4.56 10.56
CA LEU A 71 -9.05 -3.38 10.79
C LEU A 71 -9.65 -2.43 11.84
N ALA A 72 -10.95 -2.16 11.78
CA ALA A 72 -11.63 -1.32 12.76
C ALA A 72 -11.53 -1.91 14.18
N ARG A 73 -11.67 -3.24 14.32
CA ARG A 73 -11.47 -3.92 15.60
C ARG A 73 -10.03 -3.81 16.10
N ALA A 74 -9.04 -3.94 15.21
CA ALA A 74 -7.63 -3.78 15.55
C ALA A 74 -7.31 -2.34 15.99
N GLU A 75 -7.91 -1.33 15.35
CA GLU A 75 -7.81 0.07 15.76
C GLU A 75 -8.32 0.25 17.19
N VAL A 76 -9.53 -0.23 17.50
CA VAL A 76 -10.12 -0.14 18.84
C VAL A 76 -9.22 -0.83 19.87
N TYR A 77 -8.72 -2.03 19.57
CA TYR A 77 -7.81 -2.76 20.43
C TYR A 77 -6.53 -1.96 20.73
N LEU A 78 -5.92 -1.35 19.71
CA LEU A 78 -4.73 -0.51 19.87
C LEU A 78 -5.00 0.78 20.64
N ARG A 79 -6.20 1.37 20.53
CA ARG A 79 -6.55 2.55 21.35
C ARG A 79 -6.62 2.22 22.84
N VAL A 80 -6.95 0.98 23.20
CA VAL A 80 -7.07 0.54 24.61
C VAL A 80 -5.76 -0.03 25.15
N HIS A 81 -5.01 -0.78 24.33
CA HIS A 81 -3.83 -1.57 24.76
C HIS A 81 -2.53 -1.16 24.06
N GLY A 82 -2.56 -0.11 23.25
CA GLY A 82 -1.39 0.44 22.57
C GLY A 82 -0.33 0.93 23.56
N LYS A 83 0.91 0.98 23.08
CA LYS A 83 2.05 1.53 23.82
C LYS A 83 2.17 3.03 23.63
#